data_AF-A0A437PW51-F1
#
_entry.id   AF-A0A437PW51-F1
#
_cell.length_a   1.000
_cell.length_b   1.000
_cell.length_c   1.000
_cell.angle_alpha   90.00
_cell.angle_beta   90.00
_cell.angle_gamma   90.00
#
_symmetry.space_group_name_H-M   'P 1'
#
loop_
_entity.id
_entity.type
_entity.pdbx_description
1 polymer ?
#
loop_
_entity_poly.entity_id
_entity_poly.type
_entity_poly.pdbx_seq_one_letter_code
_entity_poly.pdbx_strand_id
1 'polypeptide(L)'
;MEVHHPHHSGHKKKWSELLLEFFMLFLAVTLGFFAENIRETIAEKNKKKETLEAVANDFKKDFEQLNFHRKFVSNKIKICDSIDFLIDENPKLVDQQVFYRLMNNSITFWKFNSNSRSRIESEARGYFSEKGNEDLANCISKYNFHLTDFIDNTEMEADHYVKFYEYNNLKNYLDMKLERIAGRFPNVNLPHKLGIKPISDENKERLRGYLIGVREFNDISLYNIDSLQFYANKAIQLIKKQKE
;
A
#
# COMPACT_ATOMS: atom_id res chain seq x y z
N MET A 1 51.52 -42.46 45.19
CA MET A 1 51.87 -43.09 43.91
C MET A 1 51.78 -42.02 42.85
N GLU A 2 52.93 -41.45 42.47
CA GLU A 2 53.01 -40.49 41.36
C GLU A 2 52.95 -41.27 40.05
N VAL A 3 51.99 -40.92 39.20
CA VAL A 3 51.81 -41.51 37.88
C VAL A 3 52.74 -40.77 36.93
N HIS A 4 53.83 -41.43 36.53
CA HIS A 4 54.73 -40.94 35.49
C HIS A 4 54.00 -40.90 34.14
N HIS A 5 53.79 -39.71 33.58
CA HIS A 5 53.52 -39.58 32.15
C HIS A 5 54.81 -39.92 31.39
N PRO A 6 54.79 -40.85 30.41
CA PRO A 6 55.95 -41.08 29.56
C PRO A 6 56.24 -39.81 28.77
N HIS A 7 57.44 -39.26 28.97
CA HIS A 7 58.02 -38.25 28.09
C HIS A 7 57.98 -38.77 26.65
N HIS A 8 57.19 -38.13 25.78
CA HIS A 8 57.32 -38.32 24.35
C HIS A 8 58.77 -38.03 23.94
N SER A 9 59.44 -39.08 23.47
CA SER A 9 60.79 -39.06 22.93
C SER A 9 60.87 -38.04 21.78
N GLY A 10 61.86 -37.15 21.87
CA GLY A 10 62.06 -36.04 20.95
C GLY A 10 62.50 -36.49 19.56
N HIS A 11 61.56 -36.93 18.73
CA HIS A 11 61.73 -36.85 17.28
C HIS A 11 61.65 -35.39 16.87
N LYS A 12 62.80 -34.76 16.56
CA LYS A 12 62.81 -33.47 15.85
C LYS A 12 62.15 -33.70 14.49
N LYS A 13 60.91 -33.20 14.33
CA LYS A 13 60.19 -33.22 13.07
C LYS A 13 61.07 -32.64 11.96
N LYS A 14 61.13 -33.33 10.83
CA LYS A 14 61.87 -32.82 9.66
C LYS A 14 61.16 -31.55 9.18
N TRP A 15 61.92 -30.58 8.67
CA TRP A 15 61.35 -29.32 8.17
C TRP A 15 60.28 -29.56 7.08
N SER A 16 60.41 -30.64 6.30
CA SER A 16 59.41 -31.11 5.34
C SER A 16 58.08 -31.53 5.98
N GLU A 17 58.10 -32.13 7.17
CA GLU A 17 56.88 -32.52 7.91
C GLU A 17 56.16 -31.30 8.46
N LEU A 18 56.90 -30.32 8.99
CA LEU A 18 56.33 -29.04 9.45
C LEU A 18 55.70 -28.24 8.31
N LEU A 19 56.34 -28.22 7.14
CA LEU A 19 55.81 -27.56 5.94
C LEU A 19 54.54 -28.26 5.44
N LEU A 20 54.50 -29.60 5.44
CA LEU A 20 53.32 -30.37 5.06
C LEU A 20 52.16 -30.17 6.05
N GLU A 21 52.44 -30.15 7.35
CA GLU A 21 51.44 -29.82 8.40
C GLU A 21 50.89 -28.41 8.21
N PHE A 22 51.75 -27.44 7.91
CA PHE A 22 51.32 -26.09 7.57
C PHE A 22 50.39 -26.10 6.35
N PHE A 23 50.76 -26.74 5.24
CA PHE A 23 49.92 -26.80 4.05
C PHE A 23 48.60 -27.52 4.30
N MET A 24 48.59 -28.58 5.12
CA MET A 24 47.37 -29.30 5.48
C MET A 24 46.40 -28.40 6.24
N LEU A 25 46.87 -27.71 7.28
CA LEU A 25 46.05 -26.79 8.08
C LEU A 25 45.63 -25.56 7.28
N PHE A 26 46.57 -24.97 6.53
CA PHE A 26 46.32 -23.82 5.67
C PHE A 26 45.26 -24.15 4.61
N LEU A 27 45.38 -25.31 3.94
CA LEU A 27 44.43 -25.74 2.93
C LEU A 27 43.07 -26.07 3.56
N ALA A 28 43.03 -26.72 4.72
CA ALA A 28 41.78 -27.03 5.42
C ALA A 28 40.99 -25.76 5.77
N VAL A 29 41.65 -24.75 6.34
CA VAL A 29 41.00 -23.47 6.68
C VAL A 29 40.61 -22.69 5.42
N THR A 30 41.49 -22.64 4.42
CA THR A 30 41.23 -21.89 3.17
C THR A 30 40.09 -22.51 2.37
N LEU A 31 40.03 -23.83 2.24
CA LEU A 31 38.92 -24.53 1.60
C LEU A 31 37.62 -24.39 2.40
N GLY A 32 37.68 -24.43 3.73
CA GLY A 32 36.52 -24.17 4.58
C GLY A 32 35.94 -22.78 4.35
N PHE A 33 36.80 -21.76 4.27
CA PHE A 33 36.41 -20.39 3.93
C PHE A 33 35.79 -20.29 2.53
N PHE A 34 36.39 -20.92 1.51
CA PHE A 34 35.83 -20.93 0.16
C PHE A 34 34.49 -21.66 0.07
N ALA A 35 34.36 -22.81 0.73
CA ALA A 35 33.12 -23.58 0.77
C ALA A 35 31.99 -22.77 1.41
N GLU A 36 32.27 -22.06 2.50
CA GLU A 36 31.29 -21.20 3.17
C GLU A 36 30.88 -20.02 2.28
N ASN A 37 31.85 -19.32 1.66
CA ASN A 37 31.55 -18.20 0.76
C ASN A 37 30.70 -18.64 -0.45
N ILE A 38 30.99 -19.81 -1.02
CA ILE A 38 30.17 -20.38 -2.12
C ILE A 38 28.75 -20.71 -1.61
N ARG A 39 28.64 -21.35 -0.45
CA ARG A 39 27.36 -21.73 0.16
C ARG A 39 26.50 -20.49 0.44
N GLU A 40 27.08 -19.46 1.05
CA GLU A 40 26.42 -18.20 1.35
C GLU A 40 25.95 -17.48 0.07
N THR A 41 26.82 -17.42 -0.95
CA THR A 41 26.45 -16.83 -2.24
C THR A 41 25.26 -17.55 -2.89
N ILE A 42 25.20 -18.88 -2.83
CA ILE A 42 24.07 -19.66 -3.36
C ILE A 42 22.81 -19.40 -2.54
N ALA A 43 22.92 -19.39 -1.20
CA ALA A 43 21.79 -19.14 -0.31
C ALA A 43 21.20 -17.74 -0.53
N GLU A 44 22.03 -16.70 -0.64
CA GLU A 44 21.59 -15.33 -0.91
C GLU A 44 20.92 -15.19 -2.28
N LYS A 45 21.44 -15.82 -3.32
CA LYS A 45 20.79 -15.82 -4.66
C LYS A 45 19.41 -16.45 -4.61
N ASN A 46 19.26 -17.57 -3.91
CA ASN A 46 17.97 -18.24 -3.74
C ASN A 46 17.01 -17.36 -2.92
N LYS A 47 17.49 -16.79 -1.81
CA LYS A 47 16.69 -15.91 -0.96
C LYS A 47 16.21 -14.68 -1.72
N LYS A 48 17.08 -14.07 -2.53
CA LYS A 48 16.72 -12.96 -3.43
C LYS A 48 15.59 -13.36 -4.36
N LYS A 49 15.73 -14.48 -5.06
CA LYS A 49 14.71 -14.97 -6.00
C LYS A 49 13.35 -15.14 -5.30
N GLU A 50 13.32 -15.85 -4.18
CA GLU A 50 12.09 -16.05 -3.39
C GLU A 50 11.48 -14.71 -2.93
N THR A 51 12.30 -13.78 -2.46
CA THR A 51 11.83 -12.48 -1.97
C THR A 51 11.24 -11.64 -3.11
N LEU A 52 11.89 -11.60 -4.28
CA LEU A 52 11.37 -10.89 -5.45
C LEU A 52 10.08 -11.55 -6.00
N GLU A 53 9.97 -12.87 -5.92
CA GLU A 53 8.73 -13.57 -6.26
C GLU A 53 7.57 -13.20 -5.32
N ALA A 54 7.86 -13.06 -4.02
CA ALA A 54 6.88 -12.56 -3.06
C ALA A 54 6.43 -11.13 -3.40
N VAL A 55 7.35 -10.24 -3.80
CA VAL A 55 7.03 -8.89 -4.28
C VAL A 55 6.05 -8.93 -5.45
N ALA A 56 6.33 -9.76 -6.46
CA ALA A 56 5.44 -9.89 -7.61
C ALA A 56 4.05 -10.44 -7.25
N ASN A 57 3.95 -11.30 -6.24
CA ASN A 57 2.67 -11.81 -5.76
C ASN A 57 1.89 -10.80 -4.92
N ASP A 58 2.59 -10.01 -4.11
CA ASP A 58 1.98 -8.94 -3.33
C ASP A 58 1.38 -7.84 -4.23
N PHE A 59 2.06 -7.47 -5.32
CA PHE A 59 1.48 -6.58 -6.33
C PHE A 59 0.19 -7.13 -6.96
N LYS A 60 0.12 -8.44 -7.24
CA LYS A 60 -1.10 -9.04 -7.79
C LYS A 60 -2.27 -8.98 -6.81
N LYS A 61 -2.01 -9.19 -5.51
CA LYS A 61 -3.04 -9.05 -4.47
C LYS A 61 -3.52 -7.60 -4.37
N ASP A 62 -2.59 -6.64 -4.49
CA ASP A 62 -2.93 -5.22 -4.48
C ASP A 62 -3.84 -4.82 -5.65
N PHE A 63 -3.81 -5.52 -6.80
CA PHE A 63 -4.71 -5.21 -7.92
C PHE A 63 -6.19 -5.39 -7.60
N GLU A 64 -6.57 -6.39 -6.78
CA GLU A 64 -7.97 -6.57 -6.38
C GLU A 64 -8.46 -5.38 -5.55
N GLN A 65 -7.65 -4.94 -4.58
CA GLN A 65 -7.93 -3.76 -3.77
C GLN A 65 -7.95 -2.48 -4.62
N LEU A 66 -6.99 -2.27 -5.51
CA LEU A 66 -6.93 -1.11 -6.39
C LEU A 66 -8.14 -1.02 -7.33
N ASN A 67 -8.61 -2.16 -7.85
CA ASN A 67 -9.82 -2.21 -8.67
C ASN A 67 -11.10 -1.92 -7.87
N PHE A 68 -11.16 -2.37 -6.61
CA PHE A 68 -12.21 -1.96 -5.69
C PHE A 68 -12.19 -0.45 -5.46
N HIS A 69 -11.04 0.12 -5.12
CA HIS A 69 -10.89 1.56 -4.90
C HIS A 69 -11.28 2.36 -6.14
N ARG A 70 -10.87 1.94 -7.34
CA ARG A 70 -11.27 2.60 -8.60
C ARG A 70 -12.79 2.71 -8.72
N LYS A 71 -13.50 1.59 -8.53
CA LYS A 71 -14.98 1.58 -8.60
C LYS A 71 -15.58 2.46 -7.52
N PHE A 72 -15.03 2.41 -6.31
CA PHE A 72 -15.47 3.19 -5.17
C PHE A 72 -15.35 4.70 -5.41
N VAL A 73 -14.16 5.18 -5.82
CA VAL A 73 -13.90 6.61 -6.07
C VAL A 73 -14.67 7.12 -7.29
N SER A 74 -14.77 6.33 -8.37
CA SER A 74 -15.62 6.68 -9.53
C SER A 74 -17.09 6.81 -9.15
N ASN A 75 -17.59 5.99 -8.21
CA ASN A 75 -18.95 6.12 -7.72
C ASN A 75 -19.12 7.37 -6.84
N LYS A 76 -18.11 7.74 -6.03
CA LYS A 76 -18.15 8.98 -5.23
C LYS A 76 -18.20 10.24 -6.08
N ILE A 77 -17.47 10.29 -7.20
CA ILE A 77 -17.56 11.41 -8.16
C ILE A 77 -19.01 11.55 -8.66
N LYS A 78 -19.64 10.44 -9.08
CA LYS A 78 -21.06 10.45 -9.53
C LYS A 78 -22.04 10.87 -8.43
N ILE A 79 -21.76 10.48 -7.18
CA ILE A 79 -22.55 10.92 -6.02
C ILE A 79 -22.45 12.44 -5.87
N CYS A 80 -21.26 13.03 -6.03
CA CYS A 80 -21.10 14.48 -5.96
C CYS A 80 -21.94 15.20 -7.01
N ASP A 81 -21.91 14.73 -8.25
CA ASP A 81 -22.73 15.30 -9.33
C ASP A 81 -24.23 15.15 -9.05
N SER A 82 -24.63 14.02 -8.46
CA SER A 82 -26.03 13.78 -8.08
C SER A 82 -26.49 14.71 -6.94
N ILE A 83 -25.64 14.97 -5.94
CA ILE A 83 -25.97 15.89 -4.85
C ILE A 83 -26.07 17.32 -5.40
N ASP A 84 -25.12 17.76 -6.22
CA ASP A 84 -25.13 19.10 -6.83
C ASP A 84 -26.40 19.35 -7.67
N PHE A 85 -26.85 18.34 -8.42
CA PHE A 85 -28.13 18.39 -9.11
C PHE A 85 -29.32 18.53 -8.15
N LEU A 86 -29.38 17.69 -7.11
CA LEU A 86 -30.53 17.65 -6.19
C LEU A 86 -30.68 18.91 -5.33
N ILE A 87 -29.61 19.65 -5.08
CA ILE A 87 -29.67 20.87 -4.27
C ILE A 87 -30.26 22.07 -5.04
N ASP A 88 -30.29 22.01 -6.37
CA ASP A 88 -30.95 23.00 -7.23
C ASP A 88 -32.43 22.70 -7.47
N GLU A 89 -32.83 21.44 -7.30
CA GLU A 89 -34.21 21.02 -7.46
C GLU A 89 -35.15 21.62 -6.40
N ASN A 90 -36.45 21.61 -6.70
CA ASN A 90 -37.45 22.00 -5.72
C ASN A 90 -37.40 21.02 -4.53
N PRO A 91 -37.08 21.48 -3.31
CA PRO A 91 -36.85 20.58 -2.17
C PRO A 91 -38.07 19.73 -1.83
N LYS A 92 -39.29 20.16 -2.22
CA LYS A 92 -40.53 19.39 -2.02
C LYS A 92 -40.65 18.17 -2.94
N LEU A 93 -39.90 18.13 -4.03
CA LEU A 93 -39.93 17.06 -5.04
C LEU A 93 -38.76 16.08 -4.91
N VAL A 94 -37.74 16.42 -4.13
CA VAL A 94 -36.58 15.55 -3.91
C VAL A 94 -36.97 14.35 -3.02
N ASP A 95 -36.58 13.15 -3.45
CA ASP A 95 -36.71 11.93 -2.64
C ASP A 95 -35.76 11.99 -1.44
N GLN A 96 -36.35 11.99 -0.24
CA GLN A 96 -35.63 12.07 1.03
C GLN A 96 -34.68 10.89 1.24
N GLN A 97 -35.11 9.66 0.95
CA GLN A 97 -34.28 8.48 1.16
C GLN A 97 -33.04 8.54 0.24
N VAL A 98 -33.24 8.93 -1.02
CA VAL A 98 -32.15 9.07 -2.00
C VAL A 98 -31.17 10.15 -1.54
N PHE A 99 -31.67 11.33 -1.17
CA PHE A 99 -30.83 12.46 -0.76
C PHE A 99 -29.94 12.11 0.44
N TYR A 100 -30.52 11.56 1.50
CA TYR A 100 -29.76 11.17 2.69
C TYR A 100 -28.74 10.06 2.40
N ARG A 101 -29.11 9.08 1.56
CA ARG A 101 -28.18 8.03 1.14
C ARG A 101 -26.99 8.59 0.36
N LEU A 102 -27.22 9.57 -0.53
CA LEU A 102 -26.15 10.21 -1.29
C LEU A 102 -25.22 11.00 -0.37
N MET A 103 -25.77 11.82 0.53
CA MET A 103 -25.01 12.59 1.52
C MET A 103 -24.16 11.70 2.43
N ASN A 104 -24.70 10.56 2.88
CA ASN A 104 -23.93 9.63 3.71
C ASN A 104 -22.90 8.84 2.91
N ASN A 105 -23.19 8.52 1.64
CA ASN A 105 -22.22 7.83 0.80
C ASN A 105 -21.09 8.77 0.34
N SER A 106 -21.31 10.08 0.24
CA SER A 106 -20.25 11.03 -0.12
C SER A 106 -19.13 11.11 0.91
N ILE A 107 -19.38 10.68 2.16
CA ILE A 107 -18.41 10.71 3.25
C ILE A 107 -17.81 9.36 3.62
N THR A 108 -18.24 8.31 2.92
CA THR A 108 -17.61 7.00 3.12
C THR A 108 -16.19 7.03 2.57
N PHE A 109 -15.29 6.36 3.29
CA PHE A 109 -13.91 6.18 2.87
C PHE A 109 -13.47 4.74 3.14
N TRP A 110 -12.56 4.26 2.31
CA TRP A 110 -11.87 2.99 2.50
C TRP A 110 -10.39 3.27 2.40
N LYS A 111 -9.62 2.88 3.43
CA LYS A 111 -8.16 2.98 3.41
C LYS A 111 -7.57 1.84 2.60
N PHE A 112 -6.73 2.16 1.63
CA PHE A 112 -5.97 1.16 0.89
C PHE A 112 -4.84 0.61 1.75
N ASN A 113 -4.72 -0.72 1.81
CA ASN A 113 -3.69 -1.41 2.59
C ASN A 113 -2.81 -2.23 1.63
N SER A 114 -1.74 -1.60 1.14
CA SER A 114 -0.79 -2.27 0.23
C SER A 114 -0.02 -3.39 0.93
N ASN A 115 0.16 -4.51 0.23
CA ASN A 115 1.02 -5.61 0.65
C ASN A 115 2.50 -5.21 0.47
N SER A 116 3.11 -4.58 1.48
CA SER A 116 4.43 -3.95 1.37
C SER A 116 5.60 -4.76 1.94
N ARG A 117 5.34 -5.83 2.71
CA ARG A 117 6.37 -6.54 3.48
C ARG A 117 7.54 -7.02 2.63
N SER A 118 7.26 -7.75 1.56
CA SER A 118 8.29 -8.32 0.67
C SER A 118 9.09 -7.23 -0.06
N ARG A 119 8.44 -6.11 -0.40
CA ARG A 119 9.07 -4.96 -1.05
C ARG A 119 10.02 -4.25 -0.11
N ILE A 120 9.61 -3.99 1.13
CA ILE A 120 10.46 -3.40 2.18
C ILE A 120 11.66 -4.31 2.48
N GLU A 121 11.44 -5.62 2.59
CA GLU A 121 12.53 -6.59 2.82
C GLU A 121 13.54 -6.61 1.65
N SER A 122 13.04 -6.56 0.41
CA SER A 122 13.89 -6.51 -0.79
C SER A 122 14.70 -5.22 -0.90
N GLU A 123 14.10 -4.09 -0.53
CA GLU A 123 14.76 -2.78 -0.51
C GLU A 123 15.86 -2.73 0.56
N ALA A 124 15.57 -3.20 1.77
CA ALA A 124 16.53 -3.26 2.87
C ALA A 124 17.76 -4.14 2.55
N ARG A 125 17.58 -5.21 1.78
CA ARG A 125 18.67 -6.08 1.31
C ARG A 125 19.34 -5.60 0.01
N GLY A 126 18.87 -4.51 -0.59
CA GLY A 126 19.43 -3.96 -1.82
C GLY A 126 19.13 -4.77 -3.09
N TYR A 127 18.18 -5.71 -3.06
CA TYR A 127 17.89 -6.60 -4.18
C TYR A 127 17.41 -5.88 -5.45
N PHE A 128 16.82 -4.69 -5.30
CA PHE A 128 16.43 -3.84 -6.42
C PHE A 128 17.60 -3.05 -7.02
N SER A 129 18.63 -2.74 -6.22
CA SER A 129 19.73 -1.83 -6.58
C SER A 129 20.95 -2.55 -7.17
N GLU A 130 20.87 -3.86 -7.38
CA GLU A 130 21.93 -4.62 -8.03
C GLU A 130 22.10 -4.19 -9.49
N LYS A 131 23.34 -4.28 -9.99
CA LYS A 131 23.69 -3.97 -11.38
C LYS A 131 22.82 -4.80 -12.34
N GLY A 132 22.19 -4.14 -13.31
CA GLY A 132 21.26 -4.76 -14.25
C GLY A 132 19.79 -4.71 -13.82
N ASN A 133 19.48 -4.19 -12.62
CA ASN A 133 18.12 -4.00 -12.12
C ASN A 133 17.68 -2.52 -12.14
N GLU A 134 18.35 -1.65 -12.89
CA GLU A 134 18.10 -0.20 -12.89
C GLU A 134 16.63 0.13 -13.24
N ASP A 135 16.06 -0.59 -14.21
CA ASP A 135 14.64 -0.46 -14.58
C ASP A 135 13.71 -0.91 -13.47
N LEU A 136 14.05 -1.98 -12.74
CA LEU A 136 13.24 -2.49 -11.64
C LEU A 136 13.30 -1.49 -10.46
N ALA A 137 14.48 -1.02 -10.11
CA ALA A 137 14.67 0.01 -9.09
C ALA A 137 13.84 1.26 -9.39
N ASN A 138 13.86 1.75 -10.63
CA ASN A 138 13.05 2.88 -11.05
C ASN A 138 11.54 2.59 -10.94
N CYS A 139 11.08 1.40 -11.35
CA CYS A 139 9.67 1.01 -11.21
C CYS A 139 9.23 0.97 -9.74
N ILE A 140 10.05 0.41 -8.86
CA ILE A 140 9.76 0.37 -7.42
C ILE A 140 9.74 1.77 -6.83
N SER A 141 10.71 2.63 -7.19
CA SER A 141 10.74 4.03 -6.74
C SER A 141 9.48 4.79 -7.15
N LYS A 142 9.05 4.67 -8.41
CA LYS A 142 7.83 5.30 -8.91
C LYS A 142 6.57 4.73 -8.26
N TYR A 143 6.51 3.42 -8.07
CA TYR A 143 5.41 2.80 -7.32
C TYR A 143 5.32 3.37 -5.89
N ASN A 144 6.46 3.46 -5.18
CA ASN A 144 6.51 4.00 -3.82
C ASN A 144 6.04 5.46 -3.78
N PHE A 145 6.46 6.28 -4.74
CA PHE A 145 6.02 7.67 -4.85
C PHE A 145 4.49 7.76 -4.96
N HIS A 146 3.88 7.05 -5.92
CA HIS A 146 2.43 7.07 -6.10
C HIS A 146 1.67 6.42 -4.95
N LEU A 147 2.28 5.47 -4.24
CA LEU A 147 1.68 4.87 -3.05
C LEU A 147 1.58 5.88 -1.92
N THR A 148 2.66 6.62 -1.67
CA THR A 148 2.67 7.70 -0.68
C THR A 148 1.67 8.78 -1.05
N ASP A 149 1.71 9.27 -2.29
CA ASP A 149 0.77 10.29 -2.77
C ASP A 149 -0.70 9.84 -2.66
N PHE A 150 -0.99 8.57 -2.99
CA PHE A 150 -2.33 8.00 -2.81
C PHE A 150 -2.76 7.98 -1.33
N ILE A 151 -1.89 7.52 -0.44
CA ILE A 151 -2.20 7.45 1.00
C ILE A 151 -2.43 8.85 1.57
N ASP A 152 -1.51 9.78 1.32
CA ASP A 152 -1.59 11.16 1.80
C ASP A 152 -2.85 11.85 1.27
N ASN A 153 -3.18 11.67 -0.01
CA ASN A 153 -4.40 12.19 -0.62
C ASN A 153 -5.67 11.62 0.05
N THR A 154 -5.70 10.32 0.37
CA THR A 154 -6.85 9.74 1.11
C THR A 154 -6.95 10.24 2.55
N GLU A 155 -5.84 10.60 3.18
CA GLU A 155 -5.84 11.19 4.52
C GLU A 155 -6.30 12.64 4.50
N MET A 156 -5.92 13.42 3.48
CA MET A 156 -6.44 14.76 3.24
C MET A 156 -7.95 14.75 2.94
N GLU A 157 -8.42 13.77 2.17
CA GLU A 157 -9.85 13.56 1.92
C GLU A 157 -10.61 13.28 3.23
N ALA A 158 -10.05 12.43 4.10
CA ALA A 158 -10.66 12.14 5.40
C ALA A 158 -10.74 13.39 6.30
N ASP A 159 -9.71 14.23 6.33
CA ASP A 159 -9.73 15.51 7.07
C ASP A 159 -10.77 16.50 6.49
N HIS A 160 -10.88 16.56 5.16
CA HIS A 160 -11.94 17.34 4.49
C HIS A 160 -13.34 16.89 4.91
N TYR A 161 -13.54 15.60 5.14
CA TYR A 161 -14.82 15.04 5.61
C TYR A 161 -15.12 15.40 7.05
N VAL A 162 -14.13 15.28 7.93
CA VAL A 162 -14.29 15.64 9.35
C VAL A 162 -14.74 17.09 9.47
N LYS A 163 -14.14 18.01 8.70
CA LYS A 163 -14.51 19.43 8.66
C LYS A 163 -15.95 19.66 8.18
N PHE A 164 -16.39 18.93 7.15
CA PHE A 164 -17.78 19.03 6.67
C PHE A 164 -18.80 18.45 7.66
N TYR A 165 -18.45 17.36 8.36
CA TYR A 165 -19.32 16.69 9.34
C TYR A 165 -19.30 17.30 10.74
N GLU A 166 -18.60 18.43 10.94
CA GLU A 166 -18.76 19.19 12.17
C GLU A 166 -20.24 19.56 12.41
N TYR A 167 -20.72 19.37 13.64
CA TYR A 167 -22.14 19.49 14.00
C TYR A 167 -22.80 20.80 13.52
N ASN A 168 -22.03 21.90 13.51
CA ASN A 168 -22.53 23.20 13.07
C ASN A 168 -22.76 23.31 11.56
N ASN A 169 -22.13 22.46 10.77
CA ASN A 169 -22.25 22.45 9.31
C ASN A 169 -23.39 21.54 8.87
N LEU A 170 -23.46 20.30 9.36
CA LEU A 170 -24.48 19.31 8.96
C LEU A 170 -25.93 19.79 9.13
N LYS A 171 -26.21 20.48 10.24
CA LYS A 171 -27.54 21.00 10.55
C LYS A 171 -28.04 22.00 9.50
N ASN A 172 -27.17 22.57 8.67
CA ASN A 172 -27.55 23.50 7.60
C ASN A 172 -28.12 22.76 6.38
N TYR A 173 -27.76 21.49 6.20
CA TYR A 173 -28.12 20.68 5.04
C TYR A 173 -29.16 19.58 5.37
N LEU A 174 -29.13 19.05 6.60
CA LEU A 174 -29.89 17.86 6.99
C LEU A 174 -30.77 18.11 8.22
N ASP A 175 -31.93 17.44 8.29
CA ASP A 175 -32.66 17.22 9.54
C ASP A 175 -31.91 16.18 10.39
N MET A 176 -31.55 16.58 11.61
CA MET A 176 -30.70 15.77 12.50
C MET A 176 -31.39 14.57 13.12
N LYS A 177 -32.73 14.55 13.21
CA LYS A 177 -33.46 13.36 13.67
C LYS A 177 -33.43 12.26 12.63
N LEU A 178 -33.56 12.65 11.36
CA LEU A 178 -33.46 11.73 10.23
C LEU A 178 -32.02 11.27 10.01
N GLU A 179 -31.05 12.18 10.12
CA GLU A 179 -29.64 11.84 9.97
C GLU A 179 -29.17 10.83 11.02
N ARG A 180 -29.62 10.97 12.27
CA ARG A 180 -29.35 9.98 13.32
C ARG A 180 -29.79 8.55 12.94
N ILE A 181 -30.79 8.42 12.08
CA ILE A 181 -31.29 7.13 11.58
C ILE A 181 -30.51 6.72 10.32
N ALA A 182 -30.38 7.63 9.36
CA ALA A 182 -29.80 7.36 8.04
C ALA A 182 -28.27 7.16 8.07
N GLY A 183 -27.56 7.83 8.98
CA GLY A 183 -26.10 7.81 9.12
C GLY A 183 -25.55 6.58 9.86
N ARG A 184 -26.36 5.55 10.11
CA ARG A 184 -25.91 4.31 10.76
C ARG A 184 -25.18 3.42 9.78
N PHE A 185 -24.26 2.59 10.28
CA PHE A 185 -23.59 1.53 9.51
C PHE A 185 -23.96 0.15 10.08
N PRO A 186 -24.47 -0.81 9.27
CA PRO A 186 -24.87 -0.64 7.87
C PRO A 186 -26.03 0.35 7.70
N ASN A 187 -26.15 0.96 6.51
CA ASN A 187 -27.13 2.00 6.22
C ASN A 187 -28.57 1.53 6.50
N VAL A 188 -29.31 2.34 7.26
CA VAL A 188 -30.74 2.12 7.51
C VAL A 188 -31.53 3.02 6.55
N ASN A 189 -32.33 2.40 5.70
CA ASN A 189 -33.16 3.13 4.75
C ASN A 189 -34.25 3.92 5.48
N LEU A 190 -34.29 5.23 5.25
CA LEU A 190 -35.44 6.06 5.61
C LEU A 190 -36.68 5.61 4.81
N PRO A 191 -37.90 5.77 5.34
CA PRO A 191 -39.11 5.54 4.55
C PRO A 191 -39.12 6.48 3.33
N HIS A 192 -39.62 5.99 2.19
CA HIS A 192 -39.78 6.83 1.01
C HIS A 192 -40.72 7.99 1.30
N LYS A 193 -40.25 9.21 1.00
CA LYS A 193 -41.00 10.44 1.19
C LYS A 193 -40.41 11.52 0.28
N LEU A 194 -41.27 12.30 -0.37
CA LEU A 194 -40.85 13.53 -1.06
C LEU A 194 -40.72 14.67 -0.05
N GLY A 195 -39.68 15.47 -0.20
CA GLY A 195 -39.42 16.60 0.68
C GLY A 195 -38.13 16.46 1.48
N ILE A 196 -37.16 17.30 1.16
CA ILE A 196 -35.99 17.55 1.99
C ILE A 196 -36.10 18.92 2.68
N LYS A 197 -35.27 19.13 3.70
CA LYS A 197 -35.10 20.44 4.31
C LYS A 197 -34.62 21.44 3.23
N PRO A 198 -35.26 22.61 3.07
CA PRO A 198 -34.75 23.64 2.17
C PRO A 198 -33.35 24.11 2.59
N ILE A 199 -32.45 24.23 1.63
CA ILE A 199 -31.07 24.70 1.80
C ILE A 199 -31.00 26.13 1.23
N SER A 200 -30.48 27.08 2.01
CA SER A 200 -30.29 28.45 1.54
C SER A 200 -29.21 28.53 0.46
N ASP A 201 -29.27 29.52 -0.43
CA ASP A 201 -28.30 29.67 -1.52
C ASP A 201 -26.85 29.76 -1.02
N GLU A 202 -26.60 30.48 0.08
CA GLU A 202 -25.28 30.52 0.74
C GLU A 202 -24.80 29.11 1.15
N ASN A 203 -25.69 28.28 1.67
CA ASN A 203 -25.35 26.92 2.07
C ASN A 203 -25.21 26.00 0.85
N LYS A 204 -25.96 26.20 -0.23
CA LYS A 204 -25.74 25.47 -1.49
C LYS A 204 -24.33 25.71 -2.02
N GLU A 205 -23.88 26.96 -2.04
CA GLU A 205 -22.50 27.31 -2.46
C GLU A 205 -21.43 26.68 -1.56
N ARG A 206 -21.66 26.66 -0.24
CA ARG A 206 -20.76 25.95 0.70
C ARG A 206 -20.72 24.44 0.43
N LEU A 207 -21.87 23.83 0.18
CA LEU A 207 -21.96 22.41 -0.16
C LEU A 207 -21.25 22.11 -1.49
N ARG A 208 -21.40 22.98 -2.50
CA ARG A 208 -20.63 22.89 -3.75
C ARG A 208 -19.13 22.92 -3.52
N GLY A 209 -18.64 23.87 -2.72
CA GLY A 209 -17.22 23.95 -2.36
C GLY A 209 -16.72 22.65 -1.73
N TYR A 210 -17.51 22.05 -0.82
CA TYR A 210 -17.21 20.74 -0.26
C TYR A 210 -17.15 19.64 -1.33
N LEU A 211 -18.18 19.53 -2.18
CA LEU A 211 -18.27 18.51 -3.24
C LEU A 211 -17.16 18.63 -4.28
N ILE A 212 -16.73 19.86 -4.61
CA ILE A 212 -15.57 20.12 -5.47
C ILE A 212 -14.32 19.49 -4.86
N GLY A 213 -14.05 19.75 -3.57
CA GLY A 213 -12.90 19.14 -2.89
C GLY A 213 -12.98 17.61 -2.88
N VAL A 214 -14.17 17.04 -2.61
CA VAL A 214 -14.36 15.57 -2.70
C VAL A 214 -13.99 15.06 -4.09
N ARG A 215 -14.51 15.68 -5.14
CA ARG A 215 -14.22 15.27 -6.53
C ARG A 215 -12.72 15.36 -6.84
N GLU A 216 -12.06 16.45 -6.49
CA GLU A 216 -10.62 16.64 -6.71
C GLU A 216 -9.79 15.52 -6.06
N PHE A 217 -10.04 15.20 -4.79
CA PHE A 217 -9.35 14.10 -4.11
C PHE A 217 -9.60 12.74 -4.79
N ASN A 218 -10.82 12.49 -5.29
CA ASN A 218 -11.15 11.23 -5.97
C ASN A 218 -10.54 11.17 -7.39
N ASP A 219 -10.42 12.29 -8.09
CA ASP A 219 -9.73 12.36 -9.40
C ASP A 219 -8.22 12.08 -9.24
N ILE A 220 -7.58 12.68 -8.23
CA ILE A 220 -6.17 12.38 -7.88
C ILE A 220 -6.02 10.89 -7.51
N SER A 221 -6.98 10.34 -6.76
CA SER A 221 -6.99 8.92 -6.41
C SER A 221 -7.04 8.03 -7.66
N LEU A 222 -7.84 8.36 -8.67
CA LEU A 222 -7.90 7.63 -9.94
C LEU A 222 -6.56 7.63 -10.66
N TYR A 223 -5.93 8.80 -10.78
CA TYR A 223 -4.61 8.95 -11.38
C TYR A 223 -3.54 8.09 -10.68
N ASN A 224 -3.53 8.10 -9.35
CA ASN A 224 -2.60 7.30 -8.57
C ASN A 224 -2.87 5.80 -8.71
N ILE A 225 -4.13 5.37 -8.76
CA ILE A 225 -4.48 3.96 -9.00
C ILE A 225 -3.95 3.50 -10.37
N ASP A 226 -4.11 4.31 -11.43
CA ASP A 226 -3.55 4.02 -12.75
C ASP A 226 -2.03 3.85 -12.70
N SER A 227 -1.35 4.77 -12.02
CA SER A 227 0.11 4.77 -11.88
C SER A 227 0.61 3.57 -11.08
N LEU A 228 -0.03 3.26 -9.95
CA LEU A 228 0.27 2.09 -9.12
C LEU A 228 0.13 0.80 -9.93
N GLN A 229 -0.97 0.64 -10.66
CA GLN A 229 -1.18 -0.55 -11.51
C GLN A 229 -0.14 -0.65 -12.62
N PHE A 230 0.23 0.47 -13.25
CA PHE A 230 1.24 0.50 -14.30
C PHE A 230 2.62 0.06 -13.78
N TYR A 231 3.14 0.69 -12.73
CA TYR A 231 4.48 0.39 -12.21
C TYR A 231 4.55 -1.00 -11.57
N ALA A 232 3.50 -1.44 -10.89
CA ALA A 232 3.42 -2.81 -10.36
C ALA A 232 3.44 -3.86 -11.47
N ASN A 233 2.68 -3.67 -12.55
CA ASN A 233 2.71 -4.59 -13.70
C ASN A 233 4.09 -4.64 -14.36
N LYS A 234 4.72 -3.47 -14.55
CA LYS A 234 6.08 -3.40 -15.11
C LYS A 234 7.11 -4.09 -14.21
N ALA A 235 7.03 -3.89 -12.89
CA ALA A 235 7.88 -4.56 -11.91
C ALA A 235 7.69 -6.09 -11.94
N ILE A 236 6.45 -6.59 -12.00
CA ILE A 236 6.15 -8.03 -12.14
C ILE A 236 6.82 -8.61 -13.39
N GLN A 237 6.74 -7.91 -14.53
CA GLN A 237 7.36 -8.37 -15.78
C GLN A 237 8.89 -8.44 -15.67
N LEU A 238 9.52 -7.42 -15.08
CA LEU A 238 10.97 -7.38 -14.87
C LEU A 238 11.44 -8.50 -13.93
N ILE A 239 10.72 -8.75 -12.82
CA ILE A 239 11.01 -9.83 -11.89
C ILE A 239 10.89 -11.21 -12.58
N LYS A 240 9.90 -11.39 -13.46
CA LYS A 240 9.75 -12.64 -14.22
C LYS A 240 10.90 -12.88 -15.19
N LYS A 241 11.38 -11.84 -15.88
CA LYS A 241 12.51 -11.94 -16.81
C LYS A 241 13.82 -12.35 -16.14
N GLN A 242 14.01 -12.02 -14.86
CA GLN A 242 15.18 -12.47 -14.10
C GLN A 242 15.19 -13.98 -13.78
N LYS A 243 14.11 -14.70 -14.09
CA LYS A 243 14.05 -16.16 -13.94
C LYS A 243 14.53 -16.93 -15.18
N GLU A 244 14.55 -16.27 -16.34
CA GLU A 244 15.00 -16.82 -17.63
C GLU A 244 16.52 -16.65 -17.78
#